data_AF-A0A318Z6R4-F1
#
_entry.id   AF-A0A318Z6R4-F1
#
_cell.length_a   1.000
_cell.length_b   1.000
_cell.length_c   1.000
_cell.angle_alpha   90.00
_cell.angle_beta   90.00
_cell.angle_gamma   90.00
#
_symmetry.space_group_name_H-M   'P 1'
#
loop_
_entity.id
_entity.type
_entity.pdbx_description
1 polymer ?
#
loop_
_entity_poly.entity_id
_entity_poly.type
_entity_poly.pdbx_seq_one_letter_code
_entity_poly.pdbx_strand_id
1 'polypeptide(L)'
;MGDRTADNQKIISQGHAKAHGGHFKADAFLYSEEGRYIDEDGTVHPPRYDTNTFRCLYGVEPSIAEIINYTPTIQVLEKHATIEASDRLEATDALKARFDTFLRTLKEAGYPENYLNMMAPEYHQFKEVRSAYREFWAAT
;
A
#
# COMPACT_ATOMS: atom_id res chain seq x y z
N MET A 1 9.46 9.05 -25.74
CA MET A 1 9.69 7.95 -24.79
C MET A 1 9.90 8.62 -23.44
N GLY A 2 8.82 8.91 -22.75
CA GLY A 2 8.85 9.75 -21.55
C GLY A 2 7.63 9.43 -20.71
N ASP A 3 7.78 9.70 -19.41
CA ASP A 3 6.68 9.91 -18.47
C ASP A 3 5.97 8.68 -17.91
N ARG A 4 6.72 7.78 -17.25
CA ARG A 4 6.14 6.91 -16.20
C ARG A 4 6.55 7.34 -14.78
N THR A 5 7.58 8.16 -14.66
CA THR A 5 8.18 8.53 -13.37
C THR A 5 7.52 9.79 -12.80
N ALA A 6 7.18 10.78 -13.64
CA ALA A 6 6.55 12.02 -13.15
C ALA A 6 5.10 11.79 -12.69
N ASP A 7 4.33 10.96 -13.41
CA ASP A 7 2.96 10.61 -13.02
C ASP A 7 2.92 9.89 -11.65
N ASN A 8 3.84 8.95 -11.42
CA ASN A 8 3.93 8.26 -10.13
C ASN A 8 4.30 9.21 -8.98
N GLN A 9 5.20 10.17 -9.21
CA GLN A 9 5.57 11.18 -8.20
C GLN A 9 4.46 12.20 -7.93
N LYS A 10 3.68 12.57 -8.96
CA LYS A 10 2.56 13.52 -8.83
C LYS A 10 1.43 12.94 -7.96
N ILE A 11 1.17 11.63 -8.05
CA ILE A 11 0.15 10.94 -7.24
C ILE A 11 0.48 11.00 -5.74
N ILE A 12 1.75 10.76 -5.36
CA ILE A 12 2.19 10.82 -3.96
C ILE A 12 2.08 12.25 -3.40
N SER A 13 2.37 13.23 -4.23
CA SER A 13 2.33 14.65 -3.85
C SER A 13 0.89 15.17 -3.69
N GLN A 14 -0.08 14.65 -4.46
CA GLN A 14 -1.47 15.11 -4.45
C GLN A 14 -2.40 14.34 -3.49
N GLY A 15 -2.02 13.12 -3.07
CA GLY A 15 -2.71 12.39 -1.99
C GLY A 15 -2.68 13.12 -0.63
N HIS A 16 -1.92 14.22 -0.52
CA HIS A 16 -1.67 14.99 0.69
C HIS A 16 -2.87 15.83 1.17
N ALA A 17 -3.92 16.03 0.37
CA ALA A 17 -4.96 17.01 0.67
C ALA A 17 -6.32 16.42 1.13
N LYS A 18 -6.59 15.12 0.97
CA LYS A 18 -7.97 14.63 1.16
C LYS A 18 -8.13 13.13 1.46
N ALA A 19 -7.60 12.64 2.57
CA ALA A 19 -8.01 11.33 3.05
C ALA A 19 -7.96 11.20 4.57
N HIS A 20 -9.12 11.09 5.19
CA HIS A 20 -9.29 10.62 6.57
C HIS A 20 -8.96 9.11 6.74
N GLY A 21 -8.17 8.50 5.84
CA GLY A 21 -7.95 7.05 5.77
C GLY A 21 -6.58 6.56 5.23
N GLY A 22 -5.60 7.44 5.02
CA GLY A 22 -4.27 7.11 4.50
C GLY A 22 -4.13 7.21 2.97
N HIS A 23 -2.89 7.27 2.49
CA HIS A 23 -2.52 7.31 1.06
C HIS A 23 -2.98 6.05 0.33
N PHE A 24 -2.83 4.88 0.96
CA PHE A 24 -3.21 3.60 0.35
C PHE A 24 -4.69 3.54 -0.05
N LYS A 25 -5.59 4.01 0.81
CA LYS A 25 -7.04 4.02 0.52
C LYS A 25 -7.41 5.11 -0.48
N ALA A 26 -6.74 6.26 -0.42
CA ALA A 26 -6.94 7.34 -1.39
C ALA A 26 -6.53 6.89 -2.80
N ASP A 27 -5.37 6.25 -2.93
CA ASP A 27 -4.86 5.75 -4.20
C ASP A 27 -5.75 4.63 -4.75
N ALA A 28 -6.30 3.76 -3.89
CA ALA A 28 -7.23 2.73 -4.30
C ALA A 28 -8.55 3.32 -4.84
N PHE A 29 -9.04 4.41 -4.24
CA PHE A 29 -10.26 5.08 -4.68
C PHE A 29 -10.17 5.55 -6.13
N LEU A 30 -8.98 5.92 -6.63
CA LEU A 30 -8.75 6.30 -8.02
C LEU A 30 -9.11 5.20 -9.04
N TYR A 31 -9.17 3.94 -8.61
CA TYR A 31 -9.53 2.78 -9.44
C TYR A 31 -11.00 2.38 -9.32
N SER A 32 -11.78 3.06 -8.47
CA SER A 32 -13.22 2.86 -8.37
C SER A 32 -13.96 3.57 -9.51
N GLU A 33 -15.20 3.18 -9.81
CA GLU A 33 -16.01 3.86 -10.83
C GLU A 33 -16.20 5.37 -10.54
N GLU A 34 -16.16 5.75 -9.26
CA GLU A 34 -16.25 7.14 -8.80
C GLU A 34 -14.89 7.84 -8.68
N GLY A 35 -13.79 7.14 -8.96
CA GLY A 35 -12.39 7.54 -8.76
C GLY A 35 -11.88 8.70 -9.62
N ARG A 36 -12.78 9.54 -10.13
CA ARG A 36 -12.43 10.77 -10.84
C ARG A 36 -11.78 11.76 -9.88
N TYR A 37 -10.72 12.42 -10.33
CA TYR A 37 -10.09 13.49 -9.58
C TYR A 37 -9.82 14.70 -10.47
N ILE A 38 -9.64 15.85 -9.84
CA ILE A 38 -9.37 17.12 -10.51
C ILE A 38 -7.95 17.53 -10.13
N ASP A 39 -7.11 17.79 -11.12
CA ASP A 39 -5.77 18.33 -10.87
C ASP A 39 -5.81 19.83 -10.50
N GLU A 40 -4.65 20.38 -10.12
CA GLU A 40 -4.53 21.80 -9.73
C GLU A 40 -4.89 22.77 -10.87
N ASP A 41 -4.80 22.31 -12.12
CA ASP A 41 -5.12 23.07 -13.33
C ASP A 41 -6.61 22.96 -13.72
N GLY A 42 -7.41 22.23 -12.95
CA GLY A 42 -8.85 22.03 -13.19
C GLY A 42 -9.19 20.91 -14.18
N THR A 43 -8.20 20.10 -14.59
CA THR A 43 -8.39 18.94 -15.47
C THR A 43 -9.05 17.81 -14.71
N VAL A 44 -10.16 17.30 -15.24
CA VAL A 44 -10.82 16.11 -14.72
C VAL A 44 -10.16 14.87 -15.30
N HIS A 45 -9.57 14.05 -14.45
CA HIS A 45 -9.04 12.74 -14.82
C HIS A 45 -10.11 11.66 -14.63
N PRO A 46 -10.29 10.74 -15.60
CA PRO A 46 -11.16 9.59 -15.43
C PRO A 46 -10.59 8.62 -14.37
N PRO A 47 -11.40 7.65 -13.90
CA PRO A 47 -10.88 6.56 -13.09
C PRO A 47 -9.71 5.84 -13.77
N ARG A 48 -8.79 5.33 -12.97
CA ARG A 48 -7.66 4.54 -13.43
C ARG A 48 -8.07 3.09 -13.66
N TYR A 49 -7.52 2.50 -14.71
CA TYR A 49 -7.71 1.08 -15.03
C TYR A 49 -6.39 0.29 -15.01
N ASP A 50 -5.25 0.97 -14.84
CA ASP A 50 -3.93 0.36 -14.85
C ASP A 50 -3.55 -0.18 -13.46
N THR A 51 -4.25 -1.23 -13.00
CA THR A 51 -4.07 -1.80 -11.66
C THR A 51 -2.64 -2.30 -11.39
N ASN A 52 -1.86 -2.54 -12.44
CA ASN A 52 -0.43 -2.88 -12.34
C ASN A 52 0.37 -1.84 -11.55
N THR A 53 0.08 -0.54 -11.72
CA THR A 53 0.81 0.52 -11.00
C THR A 53 0.54 0.43 -9.50
N PHE A 54 -0.73 0.27 -9.12
CA PHE A 54 -1.12 0.06 -7.73
C PHE A 54 -0.49 -1.20 -7.14
N ARG A 55 -0.49 -2.30 -7.89
CA ARG A 55 0.14 -3.55 -7.45
C ARG A 55 1.66 -3.42 -7.30
N CYS A 56 2.34 -2.65 -8.14
CA CYS A 56 3.78 -2.40 -7.95
C CYS A 56 4.05 -1.62 -6.64
N LEU A 57 3.22 -0.62 -6.34
CA LEU A 57 3.41 0.22 -5.15
C LEU A 57 3.04 -0.51 -3.85
N TYR A 58 1.90 -1.20 -3.83
CA TYR A 58 1.33 -1.76 -2.60
C TYR A 58 1.33 -3.29 -2.54
N GLY A 59 1.71 -3.97 -3.62
CA GLY A 59 1.76 -5.44 -3.72
C GLY A 59 0.41 -6.16 -3.64
N VAL A 60 -0.70 -5.42 -3.60
CA VAL A 60 -2.08 -5.95 -3.62
C VAL A 60 -2.90 -5.29 -4.71
N GLU A 61 -4.03 -5.88 -5.07
CA GLU A 61 -4.99 -5.26 -6.01
C GLU A 61 -5.76 -4.11 -5.33
N PRO A 62 -6.21 -3.08 -6.07
CA PRO A 62 -6.97 -1.96 -5.49
C PRO A 62 -8.20 -2.38 -4.68
N SER A 63 -8.91 -3.43 -5.13
CA SER A 63 -10.09 -3.95 -4.43
C SER A 63 -9.80 -4.48 -3.02
N ILE A 64 -8.55 -4.85 -2.72
CA ILE A 64 -8.15 -5.30 -1.39
C ILE A 64 -8.15 -4.15 -0.37
N ALA A 65 -8.05 -2.89 -0.83
CA ALA A 65 -8.09 -1.72 0.04
C ALA A 65 -9.42 -1.56 0.81
N GLU A 66 -10.51 -2.14 0.29
CA GLU A 66 -11.80 -2.18 0.98
C GLU A 66 -11.78 -3.14 2.19
N ILE A 67 -10.92 -4.16 2.15
CA ILE A 67 -10.82 -5.20 3.17
C ILE A 67 -9.80 -4.81 4.25
N ILE A 68 -8.73 -4.10 3.87
CA ILE A 68 -7.67 -3.72 4.81
C ILE A 68 -8.04 -2.42 5.53
N ASN A 69 -8.51 -2.52 6.78
CA ASN A 69 -8.73 -1.35 7.65
C ASN A 69 -7.68 -1.20 8.76
N TYR A 70 -6.85 -2.22 8.96
CA TYR A 70 -5.93 -2.24 10.09
C TYR A 70 -4.72 -1.33 9.85
N THR A 71 -4.61 -0.28 10.67
CA THR A 71 -3.57 0.77 10.54
C THR A 71 -2.15 0.21 10.42
N PRO A 72 -1.70 -0.77 11.22
CA PRO A 72 -0.35 -1.32 11.09
C PRO A 72 -0.08 -1.96 9.72
N THR A 73 -1.09 -2.58 9.11
CA THR A 73 -0.97 -3.12 7.75
C THR A 73 -0.83 -1.99 6.73
N ILE A 74 -1.71 -0.99 6.82
CA ILE A 74 -1.70 0.18 5.92
C ILE A 74 -0.31 0.85 5.95
N GLN A 75 0.28 1.03 7.13
CA GLN A 75 1.60 1.62 7.29
C GLN A 75 2.72 0.82 6.60
N VAL A 76 2.66 -0.51 6.59
CA VAL A 76 3.64 -1.34 5.87
C VAL A 76 3.50 -1.15 4.36
N LEU A 77 2.26 -1.14 3.85
CA LEU A 77 1.98 -0.93 2.43
C LEU A 77 2.43 0.46 1.96
N GLU A 78 2.12 1.50 2.74
CA GLU A 78 2.51 2.89 2.43
C GLU A 78 4.03 3.08 2.49
N LYS A 79 4.70 2.46 3.46
CA LYS A 79 6.15 2.50 3.57
C LYS A 79 6.82 1.86 2.36
N HIS A 80 6.33 0.71 1.91
CA HIS A 80 6.81 0.08 0.68
C HIS A 80 6.58 0.97 -0.55
N ALA A 81 5.36 1.49 -0.73
CA ALA A 81 5.03 2.38 -1.84
C ALA A 81 5.93 3.63 -1.89
N THR A 82 6.25 4.20 -0.73
CA THR A 82 7.15 5.36 -0.61
C THR A 82 8.56 5.03 -1.09
N ILE A 83 9.04 3.82 -0.79
CA ILE A 83 10.37 3.38 -1.20
C ILE A 83 10.38 3.06 -2.70
N GLU A 84 9.40 2.31 -3.20
CA GLU A 84 9.30 1.98 -4.63
C GLU A 84 9.15 3.21 -5.54
N ALA A 85 8.51 4.28 -5.06
CA ALA A 85 8.34 5.50 -5.82
C ALA A 85 9.49 6.50 -5.67
N SER A 86 10.45 6.24 -4.78
CA SER A 86 11.57 7.15 -4.56
C SER A 86 12.74 6.82 -5.45
N ASP A 87 13.07 7.71 -6.39
CA ASP A 87 14.29 7.61 -7.20
C ASP A 87 15.59 7.68 -6.37
N ARG A 88 15.50 8.02 -5.08
CA ARG A 88 16.63 8.14 -4.15
C ARG A 88 16.80 6.93 -3.24
N LEU A 89 15.75 6.12 -3.08
CA LEU A 89 15.75 4.97 -2.20
C LEU A 89 15.66 3.72 -3.06
N GLU A 90 16.81 3.16 -3.41
CA GLU A 90 16.86 1.82 -3.99
C GLU A 90 16.36 0.83 -2.92
N ALA A 91 15.19 0.24 -3.15
CA ALA A 91 14.71 -0.88 -2.35
C ALA A 91 15.71 -2.03 -2.48
N THR A 92 16.45 -2.31 -1.41
CA THR A 92 17.34 -3.46 -1.39
C THR A 92 16.55 -4.75 -1.64
N ASP A 93 17.15 -5.73 -2.31
CA ASP A 93 16.52 -7.04 -2.53
C ASP A 93 16.04 -7.67 -1.22
N ALA A 94 16.75 -7.40 -0.12
CA ALA A 94 16.37 -7.84 1.22
C ALA A 94 15.07 -7.20 1.73
N LEU A 95 14.85 -5.91 1.47
CA LEU A 95 13.61 -5.24 1.84
C LEU A 95 12.43 -5.77 0.99
N LYS A 96 12.62 -5.93 -0.32
CA LYS A 96 11.61 -6.50 -1.22
C LYS A 96 11.20 -7.90 -0.78
N ALA A 97 12.17 -8.78 -0.51
CA ALA A 97 11.91 -10.14 -0.03
C ALA A 97 11.15 -10.19 1.31
N ARG A 98 11.43 -9.24 2.22
CA ARG A 98 10.73 -9.14 3.51
C ARG A 98 9.30 -8.62 3.33
N PHE A 99 9.10 -7.64 2.46
CA PHE A 99 7.77 -7.17 2.10
C PHE A 99 6.92 -8.26 1.43
N ASP A 100 7.49 -8.99 0.47
CA ASP A 100 6.83 -10.13 -0.18
C ASP A 100 6.44 -11.22 0.83
N THR A 101 7.32 -11.48 1.79
CA THR A 101 7.05 -12.43 2.89
C THR A 101 5.91 -11.94 3.79
N PHE A 102 5.88 -10.64 4.10
CA PHE A 102 4.76 -10.04 4.83
C PHE A 102 3.45 -10.16 4.07
N LEU A 103 3.42 -9.80 2.78
CA LEU A 103 2.21 -9.89 1.97
C LEU A 103 1.70 -11.32 1.81
N ARG A 104 2.60 -12.28 1.59
CA ARG A 104 2.24 -13.70 1.48
C ARG A 104 1.55 -14.18 2.77
N THR A 105 2.20 -13.97 3.92
CA THR A 105 1.65 -14.41 5.22
C THR A 105 0.36 -13.68 5.57
N LEU A 106 0.26 -12.39 5.26
CA LEU A 106 -0.96 -11.60 5.47
C LEU A 106 -2.13 -12.13 4.62
N LYS A 107 -1.88 -12.48 3.36
CA LYS A 107 -2.87 -13.03 2.44
C LYS A 107 -3.32 -14.43 2.88
N GLU A 108 -2.38 -15.29 3.27
CA GLU A 108 -2.67 -16.65 3.79
C GLU A 108 -3.52 -16.59 5.07
N ALA A 109 -3.30 -15.59 5.91
CA ALA A 109 -4.09 -15.35 7.13
C ALA A 109 -5.44 -14.65 6.86
N GLY A 110 -5.73 -14.26 5.61
CA GLY A 110 -6.99 -13.61 5.25
C GLY A 110 -7.08 -12.14 5.67
N TYR A 111 -5.98 -11.40 5.66
CA TYR A 111 -5.91 -9.97 6.01
C TYR A 111 -6.44 -9.65 7.43
N PRO A 112 -5.95 -10.31 8.49
CA PRO A 112 -6.45 -10.12 9.83
C PRO A 112 -6.25 -8.67 10.32
N GLU A 113 -7.24 -8.13 11.03
CA GLU A 113 -7.19 -6.76 11.56
C GLU A 113 -6.69 -6.68 13.02
N ASN A 114 -6.10 -7.75 13.52
CA ASN A 114 -5.72 -7.87 14.94
C ASN A 114 -4.45 -8.68 15.17
N TYR A 115 -3.62 -8.95 14.15
CA TYR A 115 -2.46 -9.84 14.30
C TYR A 115 -1.43 -9.37 15.34
N LEU A 116 -1.36 -8.07 15.66
CA LEU A 116 -0.52 -7.53 16.73
C LEU A 116 -1.22 -7.43 18.09
N ASN A 117 -2.53 -7.68 18.18
CA ASN A 117 -3.29 -7.58 19.41
C ASN A 117 -3.04 -8.80 20.32
N MET A 118 -2.22 -8.60 21.36
CA MET A 118 -1.86 -9.65 22.31
C MET A 118 -3.03 -10.18 23.15
N MET A 119 -4.14 -9.42 23.22
CA MET A 119 -5.34 -9.81 23.95
C MET A 119 -6.35 -10.56 23.07
N ALA A 120 -6.11 -10.67 21.76
CA ALA A 120 -7.00 -11.40 20.86
C ALA A 120 -6.86 -12.91 21.10
N PRO A 121 -7.98 -13.67 21.17
CA PRO A 121 -7.92 -15.12 21.33
C PRO A 121 -7.21 -15.81 20.15
N GLU A 122 -7.24 -15.19 18.96
CA GLU A 122 -6.55 -15.65 17.76
C GLU A 122 -5.07 -15.23 17.72
N TYR A 123 -4.54 -14.58 18.75
CA TYR A 123 -3.15 -14.09 18.76
C TYR A 123 -2.18 -15.19 18.35
N HIS A 124 -2.28 -16.41 18.88
CA HIS A 124 -1.34 -17.48 18.52
C HIS A 124 -1.38 -17.88 17.04
N GLN A 125 -2.52 -17.67 16.35
CA GLN A 125 -2.72 -18.05 14.94
C GLN A 125 -1.93 -17.13 13.98
N PHE A 126 -1.67 -15.87 14.37
CA PHE A 126 -0.99 -14.90 13.50
C PHE A 126 0.52 -14.77 13.75
N LYS A 127 1.17 -15.84 14.26
CA LYS A 127 2.60 -15.82 14.58
C LYS A 127 3.46 -15.44 13.37
N GLU A 128 3.14 -15.98 12.20
CA GLU A 128 3.90 -15.78 10.97
C GLU A 128 3.76 -14.34 10.45
N VAL A 129 2.53 -13.82 10.37
CA VAL A 129 2.25 -12.42 10.00
C VAL A 129 3.00 -11.46 10.92
N ARG A 130 3.01 -11.72 12.24
CA ARG A 130 3.75 -10.91 13.20
C ARG A 130 5.27 -10.97 13.00
N SER A 131 5.81 -12.14 12.69
CA SER A 131 7.25 -12.27 12.42
C SER A 131 7.62 -11.46 11.19
N ALA A 132 6.89 -11.64 10.09
CA ALA A 132 7.12 -10.94 8.84
C ALA A 132 6.95 -9.42 8.99
N TYR A 133 5.96 -8.97 9.75
CA TYR A 133 5.78 -7.55 10.11
C TYR A 133 7.03 -6.99 10.79
N ARG A 134 7.54 -7.67 11.82
CA ARG A 134 8.75 -7.22 12.55
C ARG A 134 9.99 -7.22 11.67
N GLU A 135 10.14 -8.24 10.83
CA GLU A 135 11.28 -8.36 9.92
C GLU A 135 11.29 -7.25 8.86
N PHE A 136 10.13 -6.87 8.33
CA PHE A 136 9.98 -5.73 7.42
C PHE A 136 10.51 -4.44 8.08
N TRP A 137 10.02 -4.10 9.28
CA TRP A 137 10.46 -2.88 9.98
C TRP A 137 11.92 -2.91 10.43
N ALA A 138 12.51 -4.10 10.60
CA ALA A 138 13.93 -4.23 10.87
C ALA A 138 14.82 -4.00 9.61
N ALA A 139 14.25 -3.91 8.41
CA ALA A 139 14.96 -3.63 7.16
C ALA A 139 14.77 -2.19 6.64
N THR A 140 13.81 -1.44 7.17
CA THR A 140 13.45 -0.07 6.74
C THR A 140 14.08 1.00 7.60
#